data_AF-A0A848LK72-F1
#
_entry.id   AF-A0A848LK72-F1
#
_cell.length_a   1.000
_cell.length_b   1.000
_cell.length_c   1.000
_cell.angle_alpha   90.00
_cell.angle_beta   90.00
_cell.angle_gamma   90.00
#
_symmetry.space_group_name_H-M   'P 1'
#
loop_
_entity.id
_entity.type
_entity.pdbx_description
1 polymer ?
#
loop_
_entity_poly.entity_id
_entity_poly.type
_entity_poly.pdbx_seq_one_letter_code
_entity_poly.pdbx_strand_id
1 'polypeptide(L)'
;MSRKLPDVATLDSLILGAEDADALEDWQELLMAPDAAERWRDAVSRREHIDEFASAVIAHPWLARMLTGLRELQRTLTHREPGVLEAVLAPELMTHVLGPEARPTTRLATPRRGEVEMVRLAQGDIIELRPAPELAGDFRVFYRSALGEGRLPRRRWRMEAGEAPVLLLGISASDEESMEAALGNSVVLGGVILLEASRPRE
;
A
#
# COMPACT_ATOMS: atom_id res chain seq x y z
N MET A 1 -2.09 -38.94 14.18
CA MET A 1 -1.10 -37.89 13.90
C MET A 1 -1.88 -36.64 13.58
N SER A 2 -1.66 -35.54 14.31
CA SER A 2 -2.34 -34.28 14.03
C SER A 2 -1.68 -33.70 12.77
N ARG A 3 -2.36 -33.82 11.62
CA ARG A 3 -1.86 -33.24 10.36
C ARG A 3 -1.90 -31.73 10.46
N LYS A 4 -0.80 -31.08 10.11
CA LYS A 4 -0.58 -29.65 10.31
C LYS A 4 -0.85 -28.97 8.98
N LEU A 5 -1.95 -28.22 8.91
CA LEU A 5 -2.33 -27.47 7.70
C LEU A 5 -1.13 -26.72 7.09
N PRO A 6 -1.03 -26.68 5.75
CA PRO A 6 0.02 -25.94 5.05
C PRO A 6 0.08 -24.49 5.54
N ASP A 7 1.29 -24.01 5.77
CA ASP A 7 1.50 -22.61 6.13
C ASP A 7 1.47 -21.68 4.90
N VAL A 8 1.58 -20.38 5.16
CA VAL A 8 1.50 -19.34 4.12
C VAL A 8 2.56 -19.52 3.04
N ALA A 9 3.79 -19.90 3.43
CA ALA A 9 4.90 -20.04 2.50
C ALA A 9 4.73 -21.29 1.64
N THR A 10 4.27 -22.41 2.23
CA THR A 10 3.93 -23.63 1.49
C THR A 10 2.85 -23.37 0.45
N LEU A 11 1.76 -22.66 0.81
CA LEU A 11 0.69 -22.32 -0.12
C LEU A 11 1.19 -21.47 -1.30
N ASP A 12 2.08 -20.51 -1.05
CA ASP A 12 2.66 -19.67 -2.11
C ASP A 12 3.56 -20.49 -3.05
N SER A 13 4.31 -21.46 -2.52
CA SER A 13 5.12 -22.39 -3.32
C SER A 13 4.26 -23.32 -4.19
N LEU A 14 3.13 -23.81 -3.68
CA LEU A 14 2.19 -24.62 -4.45
C LEU A 14 1.61 -23.84 -5.66
N ILE A 15 1.33 -22.55 -5.49
CA ILE A 15 0.85 -21.68 -6.59
C ILE A 15 1.91 -21.54 -7.69
N LEU A 16 3.18 -21.45 -7.32
CA LEU A 16 4.29 -21.37 -8.27
C LEU A 16 4.57 -22.68 -9.00
N GLY A 17 3.86 -23.76 -8.66
CA GLY A 17 4.09 -25.08 -9.21
C GLY A 17 5.44 -25.65 -8.80
N ALA A 18 5.90 -25.36 -7.57
CA ALA A 18 7.11 -25.99 -7.04
C ALA A 18 6.93 -27.53 -7.04
N GLU A 19 7.74 -28.22 -7.84
CA GLU A 19 7.75 -29.68 -7.95
C GLU A 19 8.59 -30.32 -6.82
N ASP A 20 8.32 -29.90 -5.58
CA ASP A 20 8.99 -30.47 -4.42
C ASP A 20 8.37 -31.82 -4.06
N ALA A 21 9.18 -32.73 -3.50
CA ALA A 21 8.77 -34.09 -3.17
C ALA A 21 7.54 -34.15 -2.23
N ASP A 22 7.36 -33.10 -1.42
CA ASP A 22 6.30 -32.98 -0.42
C ASP A 22 5.04 -32.26 -0.96
N ALA A 23 5.09 -31.70 -2.16
CA ALA A 23 3.99 -30.89 -2.72
C ALA A 23 2.67 -31.66 -2.85
N LEU A 24 2.73 -32.97 -3.14
CA LEU A 24 1.54 -33.82 -3.20
C LEU A 24 0.88 -34.00 -1.83
N GLU A 25 1.67 -34.10 -0.76
CA GLU A 25 1.16 -34.20 0.61
C GLU A 25 0.51 -32.89 1.03
N ASP A 26 1.17 -31.76 0.78
CA ASP A 26 0.63 -30.43 1.07
C ASP A 26 -0.69 -30.15 0.32
N TRP A 27 -0.79 -30.57 -0.95
CA TRP A 27 -2.04 -30.49 -1.71
C TRP A 27 -3.15 -31.32 -1.07
N GLN A 28 -2.85 -32.54 -0.64
CA GLN A 28 -3.83 -33.39 0.03
C GLN A 28 -4.27 -32.79 1.37
N GLU A 29 -3.34 -32.24 2.14
CA GLU A 29 -3.66 -31.59 3.41
C GLU A 29 -4.54 -30.35 3.21
N LEU A 30 -4.25 -29.53 2.19
CA LEU A 30 -5.11 -28.40 1.82
C LEU A 30 -6.50 -28.86 1.41
N LEU A 31 -6.62 -29.84 0.50
CA LEU A 31 -7.91 -30.30 -0.03
C LEU A 31 -8.82 -30.93 1.04
N MET A 32 -8.22 -31.46 2.11
CA MET A 32 -8.96 -32.03 3.24
C MET A 32 -9.42 -30.98 4.26
N ALA A 33 -8.95 -29.73 4.14
CA ALA A 33 -9.37 -28.64 5.02
C ALA A 33 -10.79 -28.16 4.67
N PRO A 34 -11.65 -27.87 5.66
CA PRO A 34 -13.02 -27.40 5.39
C PRO A 34 -13.06 -26.00 4.74
N ASP A 35 -12.00 -25.21 4.90
CA ASP A 35 -11.79 -23.86 4.38
C ASP A 35 -10.79 -23.82 3.19
N ALA A 36 -10.50 -24.98 2.58
CA ALA A 36 -9.49 -25.12 1.51
C ALA A 36 -9.64 -24.09 0.39
N ALA A 37 -10.87 -23.88 -0.08
CA ALA A 37 -11.17 -22.96 -1.17
C ALA A 37 -10.92 -21.49 -0.80
N GLU A 38 -11.17 -21.11 0.46
CA GLU A 38 -10.90 -19.77 0.96
C GLU A 38 -9.39 -19.54 1.10
N ARG A 39 -8.67 -20.49 1.72
CA ARG A 39 -7.21 -20.45 1.85
C ARG A 39 -6.50 -20.37 0.50
N TRP A 40 -6.97 -21.15 -0.47
CA TRP A 40 -6.43 -21.11 -1.82
C TRP A 40 -6.69 -19.76 -2.49
N ARG A 41 -7.90 -19.21 -2.37
CA ARG A 41 -8.22 -17.87 -2.90
C ARG A 41 -7.36 -16.78 -2.27
N ASP A 42 -7.15 -16.84 -0.95
CA ASP A 42 -6.31 -15.89 -0.22
C ASP A 42 -4.85 -16.01 -0.62
N ALA A 43 -4.35 -17.23 -0.84
CA ALA A 43 -2.99 -17.46 -1.31
C ALA A 43 -2.79 -16.93 -2.74
N VAL A 44 -3.73 -17.20 -3.65
CA VAL A 44 -3.70 -16.66 -5.02
C VAL A 44 -3.74 -15.13 -5.00
N SER A 45 -4.66 -14.53 -4.26
CA SER A 45 -4.79 -13.07 -4.13
C SER A 45 -3.52 -12.43 -3.56
N ARG A 46 -2.92 -13.03 -2.52
CA ARG A 46 -1.63 -12.59 -1.96
C ARG A 46 -0.51 -12.69 -3.00
N ARG A 47 -0.47 -13.77 -3.79
CA ARG A 47 0.56 -13.94 -4.81
C ARG A 47 0.43 -12.92 -5.93
N GLU A 48 -0.78 -12.70 -6.44
CA GLU A 48 -1.08 -11.66 -7.43
C GLU A 48 -0.61 -10.29 -6.94
N HIS A 49 -0.85 -9.98 -5.66
CA HIS A 49 -0.39 -8.74 -5.04
C HIS A 49 1.15 -8.62 -5.01
N ILE A 50 1.86 -9.71 -4.69
CA ILE A 50 3.33 -9.75 -4.68
C ILE A 50 3.88 -9.57 -6.10
N ASP A 51 3.30 -10.26 -7.09
CA ASP A 51 3.77 -10.21 -8.48
C ASP A 51 3.54 -8.84 -9.11
N GLU A 52 2.41 -8.18 -8.81
CA GLU A 52 2.13 -6.81 -9.23
C GLU A 52 3.12 -5.83 -8.60
N PHE A 53 3.36 -5.95 -7.28
CA PHE A 53 4.37 -5.15 -6.60
C PHE A 53 5.76 -5.33 -7.20
N ALA A 54 6.18 -6.58 -7.41
CA ALA A 54 7.47 -6.90 -8.00
C ALA A 54 7.59 -6.32 -9.42
N SER A 55 6.54 -6.42 -10.22
CA SER A 55 6.47 -5.84 -11.57
C SER A 55 6.61 -4.32 -11.52
N ALA A 56 5.91 -3.64 -10.60
CA ALA A 56 6.03 -2.20 -10.41
C ALA A 56 7.46 -1.80 -9.99
N VAL A 57 8.10 -2.56 -9.09
CA VAL A 57 9.48 -2.30 -8.66
C VAL A 57 10.48 -2.49 -9.80
N ILE A 58 10.32 -3.54 -10.61
CA ILE A 58 11.17 -3.81 -11.78
C ILE A 58 11.04 -2.69 -12.81
N ALA A 59 9.82 -2.27 -13.12
CA ALA A 59 9.56 -1.19 -14.06
C ALA A 59 10.02 0.18 -13.54
N HIS A 60 10.02 0.38 -12.22
CA HIS A 60 10.34 1.65 -11.57
C HIS A 60 11.36 1.48 -10.44
N PRO A 61 12.67 1.35 -10.75
CA PRO A 61 13.72 1.10 -9.75
C PRO A 61 13.84 2.18 -8.65
N TRP A 62 13.33 3.38 -8.90
CA TRP A 62 13.26 4.42 -7.86
C TRP A 62 12.39 3.97 -6.68
N LEU A 63 11.35 3.16 -6.90
CA LEU A 63 10.48 2.66 -5.85
C LEU A 63 11.26 1.77 -4.85
N ALA A 64 12.12 0.89 -5.36
CA ALA A 64 13.00 0.07 -4.50
C ALA A 64 13.92 0.92 -3.62
N ARG A 65 14.51 1.99 -4.17
CA ARG A 65 15.38 2.90 -3.41
C ARG A 65 14.61 3.59 -2.28
N MET A 66 13.44 4.11 -2.58
CA MET A 66 12.56 4.77 -1.61
C MET A 66 12.13 3.83 -0.49
N LEU A 67 11.71 2.62 -0.83
CA LEU A 67 11.33 1.60 0.15
C LEU A 67 12.50 1.12 1.00
N THR A 68 13.71 1.09 0.44
CA THR A 68 14.93 0.78 1.19
C THR A 68 15.23 1.87 2.20
N GLY A 69 15.20 3.14 1.79
CA GLY A 69 15.39 4.27 2.70
C GLY A 69 14.34 4.30 3.82
N LEU A 70 13.08 3.97 3.51
CA LEU A 70 12.02 3.83 4.50
C LEU A 70 12.31 2.74 5.55
N ARG A 71 12.77 1.57 5.10
CA ARG A 71 13.14 0.46 6.00
C ARG A 71 14.33 0.82 6.89
N GLU A 72 15.31 1.55 6.36
CA GLU A 72 16.45 2.03 7.15
C GLU A 72 16.00 3.01 8.24
N LEU A 73 15.11 3.95 7.90
CA LEU A 73 14.50 4.86 8.88
C LEU A 73 13.66 4.12 9.93
N GLN A 74 12.89 3.11 9.54
CA GLN A 74 12.13 2.33 10.51
C GLN A 74 13.02 1.67 11.56
N ARG A 75 14.19 1.15 11.16
CA ARG A 75 15.15 0.53 12.09
C ARG A 75 15.74 1.51 13.10
N THR A 76 15.81 2.80 12.78
CA THR A 76 16.35 3.83 13.69
C THR A 76 15.28 4.41 14.62
N LEU A 77 13.99 4.25 14.29
CA LEU A 77 12.87 4.90 14.97
C LEU A 77 12.17 4.06 16.06
N THR A 78 12.78 2.95 16.48
CA THR A 78 12.24 1.85 17.33
C THR A 78 11.61 2.24 18.68
N HIS A 79 11.62 3.50 19.09
CA HIS A 79 11.19 3.95 20.43
C HIS A 79 10.17 5.09 20.46
N ARG A 80 9.48 5.39 19.36
CA ARG A 80 8.46 6.46 19.34
C ARG A 80 7.08 5.91 18.99
N GLU A 81 6.04 6.53 19.54
CA GLU A 81 4.64 6.09 19.42
C GLU A 81 4.16 5.84 17.97
N PRO A 82 3.15 4.97 17.78
CA PRO A 82 2.60 4.67 16.47
C PRO A 82 1.87 5.90 15.92
N GLY A 83 2.41 6.45 14.82
CA GLY A 83 1.63 7.30 13.94
C GLY A 83 0.82 6.44 12.99
N VAL A 84 -0.45 6.75 12.82
CA VAL A 84 -1.31 6.13 11.80
C VAL A 84 -1.66 7.20 10.77
N LEU A 85 -1.55 6.82 9.50
CA LEU A 85 -2.01 7.62 8.37
C LEU A 85 -3.19 6.88 7.75
N GLU A 86 -4.28 7.59 7.48
CA GLU A 86 -5.44 7.05 6.78
C GLU A 86 -5.43 7.52 5.34
N ALA A 87 -5.54 6.59 4.41
CA ALA A 87 -5.76 6.87 3.01
C ALA A 87 -7.23 6.67 2.70
N VAL A 88 -7.91 7.73 2.25
CA VAL A 88 -9.37 7.72 2.02
C VAL A 88 -9.69 8.19 0.62
N LEU A 89 -10.69 7.57 0.00
CA LEU A 89 -11.27 8.04 -1.26
C LEU A 89 -12.06 9.32 -0.99
N ALA A 90 -11.56 10.44 -1.50
CA ALA A 90 -12.23 11.72 -1.38
C ALA A 90 -13.41 11.75 -2.38
N PRO A 91 -14.65 11.95 -1.93
CA PRO A 91 -15.78 12.08 -2.85
C PRO A 91 -15.58 13.27 -3.81
N GLU A 92 -15.94 13.08 -5.07
CA GLU A 92 -15.99 14.16 -6.05
C GLU A 92 -16.95 15.28 -5.59
N LEU A 93 -16.82 16.46 -6.21
CA LEU A 93 -17.52 17.75 -5.97
C LEU A 93 -19.01 17.70 -5.55
N MET A 94 -19.72 16.59 -5.71
CA MET A 94 -21.04 16.35 -5.10
C MET A 94 -21.07 16.61 -3.58
N THR A 95 -19.94 16.50 -2.86
CA THR A 95 -19.85 16.89 -1.43
C THR A 95 -20.06 18.38 -1.20
N HIS A 96 -19.67 19.23 -2.15
CA HIS A 96 -19.91 20.67 -2.06
C HIS A 96 -21.38 21.04 -2.34
N VAL A 97 -22.12 20.17 -3.04
CA VAL A 97 -23.54 20.39 -3.38
C VAL A 97 -24.48 19.79 -2.34
N LEU A 98 -24.10 18.65 -1.74
CA LEU A 98 -24.97 17.87 -0.84
C LEU A 98 -24.71 18.13 0.66
N GLY A 99 -23.72 18.96 1.00
CA GLY A 99 -23.39 19.29 2.39
C GLY A 99 -22.66 18.16 3.15
N PRO A 100 -22.46 18.30 4.47
CA PRO A 100 -21.64 17.41 5.29
C PRO A 100 -22.13 15.95 5.39
N GLU A 101 -23.30 15.62 4.83
CA GLU A 101 -23.83 14.25 4.78
C GLU A 101 -23.43 13.47 3.51
N ALA A 102 -22.64 14.08 2.63
CA ALA A 102 -22.28 13.52 1.34
C ALA A 102 -21.22 12.41 1.44
N ARG A 103 -21.72 11.17 1.50
CA ARG A 103 -21.04 9.86 1.40
C ARG A 103 -19.88 9.62 2.40
N PRO A 104 -19.85 8.46 3.07
CA PRO A 104 -18.74 8.11 3.93
C PRO A 104 -17.46 8.09 3.10
N THR A 105 -16.41 8.73 3.61
CA THR A 105 -15.08 8.64 3.02
C THR A 105 -14.68 7.17 3.06
N THR A 106 -14.52 6.53 1.90
CA THR A 106 -14.16 5.11 1.87
C THR A 106 -12.69 5.01 2.28
N ARG A 107 -12.44 4.38 3.42
CA ARG A 107 -11.07 4.09 3.87
C ARG A 107 -10.48 3.01 2.98
N LEU A 108 -9.34 3.33 2.37
CA LEU A 108 -8.63 2.46 1.44
C LEU A 108 -7.47 1.73 2.12
N ALA A 109 -6.73 2.43 2.98
CA ALA A 109 -5.56 1.90 3.69
C ALA A 109 -5.33 2.65 5.00
N THR A 110 -4.64 2.01 5.94
CA THR A 110 -4.25 2.63 7.23
C THR A 110 -2.79 2.34 7.55
N PRO A 111 -1.84 2.76 6.68
CA PRO A 111 -0.44 2.46 6.87
C PRO A 111 0.02 2.96 8.23
N ARG A 112 0.65 2.05 8.97
CA ARG A 112 1.30 2.39 10.23
C ARG A 112 2.61 3.11 9.94
N ARG A 113 3.23 3.57 11.01
CA ARG A 113 4.47 4.32 10.95
C ARG A 113 5.58 3.64 10.16
N GLY A 114 6.03 4.33 9.10
CA GLY A 114 7.06 3.86 8.17
C GLY A 114 6.62 2.68 7.29
N GLU A 115 5.40 2.18 7.46
CA GLU A 115 4.83 1.18 6.57
C GLU A 115 4.29 1.86 5.31
N VAL A 116 4.26 1.09 4.23
CA VAL A 116 3.68 1.49 2.95
C VAL A 116 2.69 0.42 2.56
N GLU A 117 1.43 0.83 2.38
CA GLU A 117 0.37 -0.05 1.88
C GLU A 117 0.12 0.22 0.40
N MET A 118 -0.32 -0.80 -0.34
CA MET A 118 -0.62 -0.65 -1.75
C MET A 118 -2.13 -0.55 -1.95
N VAL A 119 -2.55 0.41 -2.77
CA VAL A 119 -3.95 0.70 -3.07
C VAL A 119 -4.12 0.79 -4.57
N ARG A 120 -5.20 0.19 -5.08
CA ARG A 120 -5.59 0.34 -6.50
C ARG A 120 -6.65 1.43 -6.61
N LEU A 121 -6.48 2.33 -7.57
CA LEU A 121 -7.39 3.44 -7.85
C LEU A 121 -7.76 3.45 -9.31
N ALA A 122 -9.02 3.74 -9.61
CA ALA A 122 -9.44 4.01 -10.97
C ALA A 122 -8.91 5.38 -11.42
N GLN A 123 -8.71 5.55 -12.73
CA GLN A 123 -8.40 6.86 -13.29
C GLN A 123 -9.51 7.87 -12.91
N GLY A 124 -9.12 9.04 -12.42
CA GLY A 124 -10.01 10.10 -11.95
C GLY A 124 -10.33 10.06 -10.46
N ASP A 125 -10.09 8.93 -9.78
CA ASP A 125 -10.25 8.83 -8.33
C ASP A 125 -9.34 9.82 -7.60
N ILE A 126 -9.86 10.42 -6.54
CA ILE A 126 -9.11 11.33 -5.68
C ILE A 126 -8.89 10.64 -4.34
N ILE A 127 -7.63 10.52 -3.95
CA ILE A 127 -7.25 10.03 -2.63
C ILE A 127 -6.78 11.19 -1.76
N GLU A 128 -7.16 11.16 -0.49
CA GLU A 128 -6.70 12.08 0.54
C GLU A 128 -5.96 11.31 1.63
N LEU A 129 -4.78 11.81 2.01
CA LEU A 129 -4.03 11.29 3.14
C LEU A 129 -4.31 12.13 4.39
N ARG A 130 -4.86 11.48 5.42
CA ARG A 130 -5.24 12.10 6.69
C ARG A 130 -4.39 11.51 7.81
N PRO A 131 -3.85 12.34 8.72
CA PRO A 131 -3.19 11.81 9.88
C PRO A 131 -4.25 11.30 10.86
N ALA A 132 -3.87 10.41 11.76
CA ALA A 132 -4.68 10.17 12.94
C ALA A 132 -4.88 11.48 13.72
N PRO A 133 -6.00 11.67 14.43
CA PRO A 133 -6.32 12.90 15.16
C PRO A 133 -5.20 13.37 16.10
N GLU A 134 -4.43 12.44 16.67
CA GLU A 134 -3.31 12.67 17.58
C GLU A 134 -2.12 13.36 16.89
N LEU A 135 -2.08 13.34 15.56
CA LEU A 135 -1.03 13.92 14.70
C LEU A 135 -1.55 15.09 13.86
N ALA A 136 -2.75 15.59 14.15
CA ALA A 136 -3.41 16.66 13.42
C ALA A 136 -2.75 18.03 13.71
N GLY A 137 -1.57 18.29 13.16
CA GLY A 137 -0.90 19.59 13.26
C GLY A 137 0.31 19.71 12.36
N ASP A 138 1.25 18.77 12.47
CA ASP A 138 2.58 18.88 11.87
C ASP A 138 2.86 17.77 10.87
N PHE A 139 2.11 17.70 9.77
CA PHE A 139 2.45 16.77 8.69
C PHE A 139 2.29 17.34 7.30
N ARG A 140 3.19 16.89 6.43
CA ARG A 140 3.23 17.15 4.99
C ARG A 140 3.10 15.84 4.24
N VAL A 141 2.54 15.93 3.04
CA VAL A 141 2.49 14.80 2.13
C VAL A 141 3.40 15.10 0.96
N PHE A 142 4.26 14.15 0.66
CA PHE A 142 5.08 14.15 -0.54
C PHE A 142 4.57 13.10 -1.51
N TYR A 143 4.78 13.33 -2.79
CA TYR A 143 4.51 12.36 -3.85
C TYR A 143 5.75 12.12 -4.70
N ARG A 144 5.83 10.92 -5.25
CA ARG A 144 6.76 10.56 -6.32
C ARG A 144 6.05 9.65 -7.30
N SER A 145 6.13 9.98 -8.58
CA SER A 145 5.61 9.19 -9.69
C SER A 145 6.69 9.05 -10.76
N ALA A 146 6.37 8.37 -11.86
CA ALA A 146 7.24 8.34 -13.04
C ALA A 146 7.42 9.73 -13.68
N LEU A 147 6.44 10.64 -13.50
CA LEU A 147 6.44 11.97 -14.13
C LEU A 147 7.17 13.04 -13.30
N GLY A 148 7.34 12.80 -12.00
CA GLY A 148 8.04 13.76 -11.15
C GLY A 148 7.85 13.48 -9.66
N GLU A 149 8.33 14.42 -8.85
CA GLU A 149 8.20 14.39 -7.40
C GLU A 149 7.88 15.78 -6.86
N GLY A 150 7.35 15.82 -5.64
CA GLY A 150 7.17 17.08 -4.93
C GLY A 150 6.25 16.96 -3.73
N ARG A 151 5.75 18.11 -3.28
CA ARG A 151 4.86 18.22 -2.12
C ARG A 151 3.40 18.35 -2.55
N LEU A 152 2.48 17.78 -1.78
CA LEU A 152 1.02 17.93 -1.91
C LEU A 152 0.46 18.88 -0.84
N PRO A 153 0.26 20.17 -1.15
CA PRO A 153 -0.21 21.15 -0.17
C PRO A 153 -1.58 20.80 0.41
N ARG A 154 -2.46 20.20 -0.40
CA ARG A 154 -3.81 19.78 -0.01
C ARG A 154 -3.89 18.33 0.44
N ARG A 155 -2.76 17.59 0.49
CA ARG A 155 -2.71 16.17 0.88
C ARG A 155 -3.62 15.27 0.03
N ARG A 156 -3.96 15.74 -1.17
CA ARG A 156 -4.85 15.09 -2.13
C ARG A 156 -4.09 14.81 -3.40
N TRP A 157 -4.32 13.62 -3.96
CA TRP A 157 -3.83 13.21 -5.26
C TRP A 157 -5.00 12.74 -6.11
N ARG A 158 -5.02 13.12 -7.38
CA ARG A 158 -5.97 12.61 -8.37
C ARG A 158 -5.21 11.66 -9.27
N MET A 159 -5.68 10.43 -9.42
CA MET A 159 -5.04 9.45 -10.29
C MET A 159 -5.26 9.83 -11.75
N GLU A 160 -4.23 10.32 -12.45
CA GLU A 160 -4.27 10.53 -13.90
C GLU A 160 -3.71 9.31 -14.66
N ALA A 161 -4.06 9.20 -15.94
CA ALA A 161 -3.61 8.08 -16.77
C ALA A 161 -2.09 8.06 -16.91
N GLY A 162 -1.50 6.88 -16.69
CA GLY A 162 -0.05 6.66 -16.86
C GLY A 162 0.83 7.25 -15.75
N GLU A 163 0.26 7.74 -14.66
CA GLU A 163 1.03 8.22 -13.50
C GLU A 163 1.46 7.08 -12.56
N ALA A 164 0.71 5.99 -12.54
CA ALA A 164 1.03 4.83 -11.71
C ALA A 164 2.38 4.20 -12.12
N PRO A 165 3.19 3.74 -11.15
CA PRO A 165 2.95 3.80 -9.71
C PRO A 165 3.22 5.19 -9.13
N VAL A 166 2.36 5.61 -8.19
CA VAL A 166 2.56 6.84 -7.40
C VAL A 166 2.79 6.48 -5.95
N LEU A 167 3.93 6.86 -5.39
CA LEU A 167 4.19 6.76 -3.95
C LEU A 167 3.76 8.07 -3.28
N LEU A 168 2.86 7.98 -2.30
CA LEU A 168 2.53 9.08 -1.41
C LEU A 168 3.07 8.79 -0.01
N LEU A 169 3.77 9.75 0.60
CA LEU A 169 4.32 9.62 1.95
C LEU A 169 3.86 10.75 2.84
N GLY A 170 3.29 10.40 4.00
CA GLY A 170 3.05 11.33 5.09
C GLY A 170 4.30 11.45 5.96
N ILE A 171 4.84 12.66 6.07
CA ILE A 171 6.06 12.95 6.84
C ILE A 171 5.74 14.05 7.86
N SER A 172 6.19 13.87 9.10
CA SER A 172 5.99 14.86 10.16
C SER A 172 6.94 16.05 10.00
N ALA A 173 6.45 17.27 10.22
CA ALA A 173 7.26 18.47 10.46
C ALA A 173 8.50 18.63 9.55
N SER A 174 8.30 18.57 8.22
CA SER A 174 9.38 18.73 7.24
C SER A 174 9.18 20.01 6.42
N ASP A 175 10.23 20.83 6.34
CA ASP A 175 10.32 22.02 5.47
C ASP A 175 11.02 21.72 4.14
N GLU A 176 11.37 20.46 3.90
CA GLU A 176 12.04 20.01 2.69
C GLU A 176 11.13 20.13 1.45
N GLU A 177 11.75 20.34 0.28
CA GLU A 177 11.03 20.43 -0.99
C GLU A 177 10.93 19.08 -1.72
N SER A 178 11.89 18.18 -1.49
CA SER A 178 11.94 16.86 -2.10
C SER A 178 11.61 15.74 -1.11
N MET A 179 11.05 14.64 -1.61
CA MET A 179 10.71 13.48 -0.80
C MET A 179 11.97 12.80 -0.24
N GLU A 180 13.04 12.73 -1.02
CA GLU A 180 14.31 12.11 -0.60
C GLU A 180 14.94 12.88 0.57
N ALA A 181 14.97 14.22 0.52
CA ALA A 181 15.48 15.03 1.61
C ALA A 181 14.59 14.91 2.86
N ALA A 182 13.27 14.94 2.68
CA ALA A 182 12.31 14.76 3.77
C ALA A 182 12.48 13.40 4.46
N LEU A 183 12.79 12.33 3.71
CA LEU A 183 13.07 11.03 4.28
C LEU A 183 14.34 11.02 5.14
N GLY A 184 15.42 11.64 4.67
CA GLY A 184 16.68 11.67 5.42
C GLY A 184 16.57 12.41 6.76
N ASN A 185 15.68 13.41 6.86
CA ASN A 185 15.69 14.40 7.94
C ASN A 185 14.47 14.35 8.85
N SER A 186 13.45 13.53 8.56
CA SER A 186 12.16 13.60 9.26
C SER A 186 11.57 12.23 9.57
N VAL A 187 10.50 12.22 10.37
CA VAL A 187 9.80 10.99 10.73
C VAL A 187 8.68 10.71 9.72
N VAL A 188 8.70 9.52 9.15
CA VAL A 188 7.64 9.03 8.28
C VAL A 188 6.49 8.49 9.11
N LEU A 189 5.29 9.00 8.86
CA LEU A 189 4.04 8.58 9.51
C LEU A 189 3.40 7.37 8.83
N GLY A 190 3.65 7.19 7.54
CA GLY A 190 3.10 6.10 6.73
C GLY A 190 3.10 6.49 5.25
N GLY A 191 2.81 5.52 4.40
CA GLY A 191 2.78 5.72 2.96
C GLY A 191 1.77 4.85 2.24
N VAL A 192 1.42 5.27 1.03
CA VAL A 192 0.67 4.43 0.11
C VAL A 192 1.31 4.40 -1.26
N ILE A 193 1.35 3.23 -1.88
CA ILE A 193 1.64 3.08 -3.31
C ILE A 193 0.30 2.97 -4.03
N LEU A 194 0.06 3.89 -4.93
CA LEU A 194 -1.12 3.90 -5.78
C LEU A 194 -0.77 3.21 -7.09
N LEU A 195 -1.52 2.16 -7.40
CA LEU A 195 -1.50 1.49 -8.69
C LEU A 195 -2.79 1.79 -9.44
N GLU A 196 -2.72 1.75 -10.77
CA GLU A 196 -3.91 1.88 -11.60
C GLU A 196 -4.73 0.59 -11.50
N ALA A 197 -6.02 0.72 -11.20
CA ALA A 197 -6.93 -0.41 -11.25
C ALA A 197 -7.02 -0.91 -12.69
N SER A 198 -6.68 -2.19 -12.91
CA SER A 198 -6.91 -2.85 -14.20
C SER A 198 -8.37 -2.62 -14.61
N ARG A 199 -8.59 -2.00 -15.78
CA ARG A 199 -9.94 -1.89 -16.34
C ARG A 199 -10.54 -3.30 -16.38
N PRO A 200 -11.80 -3.49 -15.92
CA PRO A 200 -12.46 -4.77 -16.13
C PRO A 200 -12.37 -5.08 -17.63
N ARG A 201 -11.85 -6.26 -17.97
CA ARG A 201 -11.87 -6.75 -19.36
C ARG A 201 -13.35 -6.84 -19.75
N GLU A 202 -13.79 -5.97 -20.65
CA GLU A 202 -15.08 -6.09 -21.34
C GLU A 202 -15.12 -7.35 -22.23
#